data_AF-A0A9X2HK38-F1
#
_entry.id   AF-A0A9X2HK38-F1
#
_cell.length_a   1.000
_cell.length_b   1.000
_cell.length_c   1.000
_cell.angle_alpha   90.00
_cell.angle_beta   90.00
_cell.angle_gamma   90.00
#
_symmetry.space_group_name_H-M   'P 1'
#
loop_
_entity.id
_entity.type
_entity.pdbx_description
1 polymer ?
#
loop_
_entity_poly.entity_id
_entity_poly.type
_entity_poly.pdbx_seq_one_letter_code
_entity_poly.pdbx_strand_id
1 'polypeptide(L)'
;MDNIERGLERAVRGVFTAGSRNRIEPVDLASRLRAEMDNKSYVIAEGRTLAPNVFTIEFSEADFPRAQDWGENLAEELCDVAIRHARSQGYTLRGAVRVTFTRARSEELRPGEFLILSTQERSPRNPAARGRAADAAAPSAVSSPIAHQATHAPAPDPAPDRLLYTSPSPRDQA
;
A
#
# COMPACT_ATOMS: atom_id res chain seq x y z
N MET A 1 9.45 -28.02 -9.64
CA MET A 1 9.74 -26.61 -9.28
C MET A 1 9.41 -25.65 -10.44
N ASP A 2 8.46 -26.00 -11.30
CA ASP A 2 8.48 -25.66 -12.74
C ASP A 2 7.56 -24.49 -13.13
N ASN A 3 7.18 -23.66 -12.15
CA ASN A 3 6.16 -22.61 -12.31
C ASN A 3 6.66 -21.21 -12.01
N ILE A 4 7.89 -21.08 -11.51
CA ILE A 4 8.59 -19.80 -11.36
C ILE A 4 9.39 -19.54 -12.64
N GLU A 5 10.01 -20.61 -13.16
CA GLU A 5 10.72 -20.63 -14.44
C GLU A 5 9.81 -20.13 -15.56
N ARG A 6 8.60 -20.70 -15.71
CA ARG A 6 7.66 -20.30 -16.77
C ARG A 6 7.06 -18.89 -16.66
N GLY A 7 6.96 -18.34 -15.44
CA GLY A 7 6.46 -16.97 -15.24
C GLY A 7 7.55 -15.93 -15.52
N LEU A 8 8.75 -16.20 -15.00
CA LEU A 8 9.94 -15.42 -15.29
C LEU A 8 10.28 -15.45 -16.79
N GLU A 9 10.18 -16.61 -17.45
CA GLU A 9 10.39 -16.80 -18.90
C GLU A 9 9.50 -15.89 -19.78
N ARG A 10 8.33 -15.46 -19.29
CA ARG A 10 7.44 -14.54 -20.02
C ARG A 10 7.79 -13.07 -19.79
N ALA A 11 8.29 -12.71 -18.60
CA ALA A 11 8.75 -11.35 -18.28
C ALA A 11 10.17 -11.03 -18.80
N VAL A 12 11.00 -12.05 -19.04
CA VAL A 12 12.41 -11.90 -19.45
C VAL A 12 12.65 -11.89 -20.96
N ARG A 13 11.60 -11.95 -21.79
CA ARG A 13 11.76 -12.05 -23.26
C ARG A 13 12.43 -10.83 -23.92
N GLY A 14 12.82 -9.82 -23.13
CA GLY A 14 13.64 -8.68 -23.57
C GLY A 14 15.06 -8.55 -23.00
N VAL A 15 15.50 -9.32 -21.98
CA VAL A 15 16.72 -8.91 -21.22
C VAL A 15 17.58 -10.06 -20.67
N PHE A 16 17.82 -11.11 -21.45
CA PHE A 16 18.94 -12.02 -21.20
C PHE A 16 20.18 -11.60 -22.01
N THR A 17 20.84 -10.53 -21.60
CA THR A 17 22.23 -10.27 -22.01
C THR A 17 23.13 -10.78 -20.88
N ALA A 18 23.84 -11.87 -21.15
CA ALA A 18 24.81 -12.45 -20.25
C ALA A 18 25.90 -11.42 -19.92
N GLY A 19 26.02 -11.06 -18.64
CA GLY A 19 27.16 -10.34 -18.09
C GLY A 19 26.81 -9.10 -17.27
N SER A 20 26.79 -9.24 -15.94
CA SER A 20 27.35 -8.25 -15.00
C SER A 20 27.23 -8.73 -13.56
N ARG A 21 28.34 -8.72 -12.81
CA ARG A 21 28.45 -9.09 -11.39
C ARG A 21 27.75 -8.11 -10.41
N ASN A 22 26.94 -7.19 -10.91
CA ASN A 22 26.37 -6.10 -10.13
C ASN A 22 24.98 -5.68 -10.65
N ARG A 23 24.23 -6.63 -11.23
CA ARG A 23 23.02 -6.35 -11.98
C ARG A 23 21.84 -7.05 -11.30
N ILE A 24 20.83 -6.28 -10.88
CA ILE A 24 19.64 -6.83 -10.20
C ILE A 24 18.86 -7.72 -11.16
N GLU A 25 18.55 -8.94 -10.77
CA GLU A 25 17.76 -9.86 -11.60
C GLU A 25 16.32 -9.97 -11.08
N PRO A 26 15.32 -10.14 -11.96
CA PRO A 26 13.93 -10.25 -11.51
C PRO A 26 13.70 -11.45 -10.58
N VAL A 27 14.47 -12.53 -10.74
CA VAL A 27 14.44 -13.69 -9.83
C VAL A 27 14.89 -13.31 -8.42
N ASP A 28 15.84 -12.39 -8.29
CA ASP A 28 16.32 -11.91 -6.99
C ASP A 28 15.24 -11.07 -6.30
N LEU A 29 14.55 -10.20 -7.05
CA LEU A 29 13.38 -9.47 -6.54
C LEU A 29 12.30 -10.42 -6.01
N ALA A 30 11.97 -11.46 -6.78
CA ALA A 30 10.97 -12.46 -6.38
C ALA A 30 11.39 -13.22 -5.11
N SER A 31 12.67 -13.60 -5.02
CA SER A 31 13.23 -14.30 -3.86
C SER A 31 13.19 -13.40 -2.61
N ARG A 32 13.65 -12.15 -2.74
CA ARG A 32 13.67 -11.17 -1.64
C ARG A 32 12.28 -10.76 -1.20
N LEU A 33 11.32 -10.68 -2.13
CA LEU A 33 9.92 -10.40 -1.83
C LEU A 33 9.31 -11.48 -0.93
N ARG A 34 9.54 -12.76 -1.25
CA ARG A 34 9.08 -13.88 -0.40
C ARG A 34 9.70 -13.81 0.98
N ALA A 35 11.02 -13.62 1.05
CA ALA A 35 11.71 -13.49 2.33
C ALA A 35 11.18 -12.33 3.19
N GLU A 36 10.85 -11.19 2.57
CA GLU A 36 10.24 -10.06 3.29
C GLU A 36 8.81 -10.37 3.74
N MET A 37 8.02 -11.12 2.97
CA MET A 37 6.71 -11.61 3.42
C MET A 37 6.83 -12.50 4.64
N ASP A 38 7.77 -13.45 4.63
CA ASP A 38 8.03 -14.36 5.75
C ASP A 38 8.43 -13.57 7.00
N ASN A 39 9.39 -12.64 6.83
CA ASN A 39 9.96 -11.82 7.90
C ASN A 39 8.96 -10.85 8.54
N LYS A 40 8.00 -10.33 7.75
CA LYS A 40 7.00 -9.34 8.22
C LYS A 40 5.65 -9.97 8.50
N SER A 41 5.55 -11.29 8.43
CA SER A 41 4.36 -12.01 8.82
C SER A 41 4.21 -12.07 10.35
N TYR A 42 2.98 -12.04 10.86
CA TYR A 42 2.72 -12.17 12.30
C TYR A 42 1.40 -12.88 12.59
N VAL A 43 1.37 -13.63 13.69
CA VAL A 43 0.18 -14.37 14.14
C VAL A 43 -0.79 -13.44 14.86
N ILE A 44 -2.10 -13.60 14.61
CA ILE A 44 -3.17 -12.92 15.34
C ILE A 44 -3.91 -13.88 16.28
N ALA A 45 -4.69 -13.35 17.21
CA ALA A 45 -5.41 -14.13 18.24
C ALA A 45 -6.31 -15.26 17.70
N GLU A 46 -6.79 -15.17 16.46
CA GLU A 46 -7.56 -16.22 15.78
C GLU A 46 -6.68 -17.34 15.18
N GLY A 47 -5.38 -17.42 15.54
CA GLY A 47 -4.45 -18.44 15.05
C GLY A 47 -4.07 -18.31 13.57
N ARG A 48 -4.48 -17.22 12.91
CA ARG A 48 -4.12 -16.93 11.52
C ARG A 48 -2.83 -16.11 11.48
N THR A 49 -2.01 -16.34 10.45
CA THR A 49 -0.80 -15.53 10.18
C THR A 49 -1.12 -14.48 9.13
N LEU A 50 -0.96 -13.20 9.45
CA LEU A 50 -1.13 -12.09 8.51
C LEU A 50 0.21 -11.74 7.84
N ALA A 51 0.19 -11.55 6.53
CA ALA A 51 1.34 -11.09 5.75
C ALA A 51 1.08 -9.69 5.14
N PRO A 52 2.15 -8.93 4.82
CA PRO A 52 2.03 -7.70 4.03
C PRO A 52 1.39 -7.95 2.65
N ASN A 53 0.73 -6.93 2.11
CA ASN A 53 0.11 -6.97 0.80
C ASN A 53 0.47 -5.77 -0.10
N VAL A 54 1.15 -4.75 0.42
CA VAL A 54 1.65 -3.63 -0.39
C VAL A 54 3.17 -3.60 -0.27
N PHE A 55 3.84 -3.63 -1.42
CA PHE A 55 5.29 -3.68 -1.52
C PHE A 55 5.80 -2.54 -2.41
N THR A 56 6.77 -1.79 -1.91
CA THR A 56 7.51 -0.79 -2.67
C THR A 56 8.94 -1.27 -2.80
N ILE A 57 9.39 -1.50 -4.04
CA ILE A 57 10.78 -1.86 -4.32
C ILE A 57 11.53 -0.59 -4.69
N GLU A 58 12.47 -0.21 -3.85
CA GLU A 58 13.33 0.94 -4.04
C GLU A 58 14.64 0.53 -4.70
N PHE A 59 14.99 1.21 -5.78
CA PHE A 59 16.21 0.99 -6.55
C PHE A 59 17.18 2.16 -6.39
N SER A 60 18.47 1.88 -6.54
CA SER A 60 19.49 2.92 -6.77
C SER A 60 19.13 3.77 -7.98
N GLU A 61 19.69 4.97 -8.07
CA GLU A 61 19.51 5.83 -9.25
C GLU A 61 20.01 5.15 -10.54
N ALA A 62 21.09 4.38 -10.46
CA ALA A 62 21.68 3.68 -11.61
C ALA A 62 20.80 2.53 -12.12
N ASP A 63 20.06 1.86 -11.23
CA ASP A 63 19.25 0.68 -11.57
C ASP A 63 17.78 1.02 -11.87
N PHE A 64 17.28 2.16 -11.40
CA PHE A 64 15.89 2.56 -11.61
C PHE A 64 15.44 2.65 -13.09
N PRO A 65 16.27 3.11 -14.06
CA PRO A 65 15.91 3.06 -15.49
C PRO A 65 15.53 1.67 -15.98
N ARG A 66 16.18 0.64 -15.44
CA ARG A 66 15.87 -0.74 -15.79
C ARG A 66 14.60 -1.25 -15.10
N ALA A 67 14.35 -0.83 -13.87
CA ALA A 67 13.08 -1.11 -13.22
C ALA A 67 11.89 -0.54 -14.03
N GLN A 68 12.08 0.63 -14.66
CA GLN A 68 11.10 1.23 -15.56
C GLN A 68 10.92 0.41 -16.85
N ASP A 69 11.99 -0.18 -17.41
CA ASP A 69 11.92 -1.06 -18.58
C ASP A 69 11.11 -2.34 -18.31
N TRP A 70 11.26 -2.94 -17.12
CA TRP A 70 10.42 -4.06 -16.69
C TRP A 70 8.95 -3.65 -16.50
N GLY A 71 8.74 -2.46 -15.92
CA GLY A 71 7.43 -1.83 -15.79
C GLY A 71 6.37 -2.67 -15.09
N GLU A 72 5.13 -2.50 -15.54
CA GLU A 72 3.95 -3.14 -14.97
C GLU A 72 3.99 -4.67 -15.07
N ASN A 73 4.54 -5.22 -16.16
CA ASN A 73 4.56 -6.66 -16.38
C ASN A 73 5.30 -7.42 -15.26
N LEU A 74 6.48 -6.94 -14.86
CA LEU A 74 7.19 -7.57 -13.74
C LEU A 74 6.50 -7.30 -12.40
N ALA A 75 5.89 -6.14 -12.21
CA ALA A 75 5.14 -5.84 -11.00
C ALA A 75 3.95 -6.80 -10.83
N GLU A 76 3.23 -7.14 -11.91
CA GLU A 76 2.14 -8.13 -11.92
C GLU A 76 2.64 -9.54 -11.60
N GLU A 77 3.75 -9.97 -12.20
CA GLU A 77 4.35 -11.27 -11.90
C GLU A 77 4.81 -11.37 -10.44
N LEU A 78 5.39 -10.30 -9.89
CA LEU A 78 5.75 -10.23 -8.47
C LEU A 78 4.50 -10.26 -7.56
N CYS A 79 3.38 -9.66 -7.98
CA CYS A 79 2.11 -9.82 -7.27
C CYS A 79 1.66 -11.28 -7.26
N ASP A 80 1.70 -11.98 -8.38
CA ASP A 80 1.36 -13.42 -8.45
C ASP A 80 2.29 -14.27 -7.57
N VAL A 81 3.60 -13.97 -7.60
CA VAL A 81 4.59 -14.61 -6.71
C VAL A 81 4.19 -14.45 -5.24
N ALA A 82 3.85 -13.23 -4.81
CA ALA A 82 3.44 -12.97 -3.43
C ALA A 82 2.14 -13.71 -3.07
N ILE A 83 1.15 -13.73 -3.96
CA ILE A 83 -0.12 -14.44 -3.74
C ILE A 83 0.11 -15.95 -3.60
N ARG A 84 0.91 -16.55 -4.50
CA ARG A 84 1.26 -17.98 -4.43
C ARG A 84 2.04 -18.30 -3.17
N HIS A 85 2.99 -17.45 -2.78
CA HIS A 85 3.78 -17.64 -1.57
C HIS A 85 2.92 -17.59 -0.32
N ALA A 86 2.04 -16.58 -0.19
CA ALA A 86 1.08 -16.49 0.91
C ALA A 86 0.22 -17.75 1.03
N ARG A 87 -0.31 -18.27 -0.10
CA ARG A 87 -1.08 -19.52 -0.12
C ARG A 87 -0.25 -20.71 0.34
N SER A 88 0.98 -20.83 -0.14
CA SER A 88 1.89 -21.93 0.22
C SER A 88 2.27 -21.92 1.70
N GLN A 89 2.41 -20.74 2.31
CA GLN A 89 2.77 -20.58 3.72
C GLN A 89 1.55 -20.55 4.66
N GLY A 90 0.33 -20.59 4.13
CA GLY A 90 -0.90 -20.45 4.93
C GLY A 90 -1.11 -19.04 5.48
N TYR A 91 -0.51 -18.02 4.84
CA TYR A 91 -0.69 -16.62 5.22
C TYR A 91 -2.01 -16.05 4.70
N THR A 92 -2.56 -15.12 5.46
CA THR A 92 -3.75 -14.35 5.11
C THR A 92 -3.34 -12.93 4.70
N LEU A 93 -3.72 -12.55 3.48
CA LEU A 93 -3.54 -11.19 2.94
C LEU A 93 -4.83 -10.39 3.20
N ARG A 94 -4.70 -9.14 3.69
CA ARG A 94 -5.85 -8.29 4.09
C ARG A 94 -6.46 -7.45 2.96
N GLY A 95 -5.96 -7.62 1.75
CA GLY A 95 -6.43 -6.89 0.58
C GLY A 95 -5.73 -7.35 -0.68
N ALA A 96 -5.96 -6.62 -1.77
CA ALA A 96 -5.24 -6.80 -3.03
C ALA A 96 -3.73 -6.67 -2.79
N VAL A 97 -2.96 -7.50 -3.51
CA VAL A 97 -1.51 -7.37 -3.53
C VAL A 97 -1.12 -6.27 -4.51
N ARG A 98 -0.21 -5.40 -4.10
CA ARG A 98 0.34 -4.32 -4.94
C ARG A 98 1.85 -4.31 -4.82
N VAL A 99 2.52 -4.21 -5.96
CA VAL A 99 3.97 -4.00 -6.06
C VAL A 99 4.20 -2.71 -6.85
N THR A 100 5.12 -1.88 -6.40
CA THR A 100 5.47 -0.62 -7.07
C THR A 100 6.98 -0.46 -7.08
N PHE A 101 7.53 0.05 -8.18
CA PHE A 101 8.95 0.34 -8.30
C PHE A 101 9.18 1.84 -8.14
N THR A 102 10.12 2.23 -7.29
CA THR A 102 10.49 3.63 -7.06
C THR A 102 11.99 3.80 -7.02
N ARG A 103 12.48 5.00 -7.34
CA ARG A 103 13.85 5.39 -7.04
C ARG A 103 13.96 5.69 -5.55
N ALA A 104 15.00 5.20 -4.89
CA ALA A 104 15.30 5.58 -3.51
C ALA A 104 15.48 7.09 -3.39
N ARG A 105 14.98 7.70 -2.31
CA ARG A 105 15.10 9.15 -2.08
C ARG A 105 16.46 9.57 -1.54
N SER A 106 17.17 8.66 -0.88
CA SER A 106 18.52 8.87 -0.35
C SER A 106 19.52 8.08 -1.20
N GLU A 107 20.74 8.57 -1.33
CA GLU A 107 21.85 7.90 -2.04
C GLU A 107 22.43 6.69 -1.28
N GLU A 108 21.66 6.09 -0.35
CA GLU A 108 22.12 4.97 0.48
C GLU A 108 22.20 3.65 -0.29
N LEU A 109 21.48 3.51 -1.41
CA LEU A 109 21.52 2.30 -2.23
C LEU A 109 22.61 2.40 -3.29
N ARG A 110 23.64 1.57 -3.16
CA ARG A 110 24.67 1.45 -4.21
C ARG A 110 24.09 0.71 -5.42
N PRO A 111 24.70 0.87 -6.60
CA PRO A 111 24.33 0.08 -7.76
C PRO A 111 24.29 -1.41 -7.44
N GLY A 112 23.30 -2.13 -7.94
CA GLY A 112 23.08 -3.55 -7.64
C GLY A 112 22.33 -3.81 -6.33
N GLU A 113 22.08 -2.79 -5.50
CA GLU A 113 21.27 -2.91 -4.29
C GLU A 113 19.84 -2.40 -4.51
N PHE A 114 18.90 -3.05 -3.82
CA PHE A 114 17.52 -2.62 -3.73
C PHE A 114 16.96 -2.94 -2.34
N LEU A 115 15.88 -2.26 -1.99
CA LEU A 115 15.12 -2.51 -0.78
C LEU A 115 13.68 -2.85 -1.13
N ILE A 116 13.05 -3.69 -0.31
CA ILE A 116 11.62 -3.95 -0.38
C ILE A 116 11.03 -3.42 0.92
N LEU A 117 10.24 -2.36 0.81
CA LEU A 117 9.42 -1.85 1.89
C LEU A 117 8.06 -2.51 1.82
N SER A 118 7.54 -2.97 2.96
CA SER A 118 6.27 -3.68 3.02
C SER A 118 5.29 -3.06 4.02
N THR A 119 4.03 -2.97 3.62
CA THR A 119 2.94 -2.43 4.42
C THR A 119 1.71 -3.33 4.32
N GLN A 120 0.89 -3.33 5.37
CA GLN A 120 -0.44 -3.95 5.34
C GLN A 120 -1.51 -2.89 5.11
N GLU A 121 -2.22 -3.01 3.98
CA GLU A 121 -3.40 -2.20 3.69
C GLU A 121 -4.64 -3.09 3.69
N ARG A 122 -5.65 -2.73 4.47
CA ARG A 122 -6.96 -3.37 4.34
C ARG A 122 -7.64 -2.81 3.11
N SER A 123 -8.10 -3.68 2.22
CA SER A 123 -9.06 -3.25 1.21
C SER A 123 -10.26 -2.59 1.91
N PRO A 124 -10.73 -1.42 1.44
CA PRO A 124 -11.91 -0.80 2.00
C PRO A 124 -13.05 -1.81 1.88
N ARG A 125 -13.52 -2.26 3.03
CA ARG A 125 -14.67 -3.15 3.11
C ARG A 125 -15.85 -2.31 2.63
N ASN A 126 -16.43 -2.60 1.48
CA ASN A 126 -17.67 -1.94 1.04
C ASN A 126 -18.70 -2.11 2.19
N PRO A 127 -19.15 -1.05 2.87
CA PRO A 127 -20.01 -1.19 4.05
C PRO A 127 -21.45 -1.65 3.72
N ALA A 128 -21.77 -1.97 2.47
CA ALA A 128 -23.13 -2.31 2.03
C ALA A 128 -23.64 -3.74 2.37
N ALA A 129 -22.88 -4.59 3.06
CA ALA A 129 -23.28 -5.98 3.35
C ALA A 129 -23.41 -6.31 4.85
N ARG A 130 -23.67 -5.32 5.71
CA ARG A 130 -24.00 -5.53 7.13
C ARG A 130 -25.39 -4.95 7.44
N GLY A 131 -26.43 -5.48 6.79
CA GLY A 131 -27.79 -5.00 7.00
C GLY A 131 -28.89 -5.72 6.21
N ARG A 132 -28.75 -7.02 5.94
CA ARG A 132 -29.84 -7.77 5.28
C ARG A 132 -29.95 -9.19 5.82
N ALA A 133 -30.29 -9.27 7.11
CA ALA A 133 -30.80 -10.45 7.79
C ALA A 133 -31.65 -10.01 8.99
N ALA A 134 -32.63 -9.14 8.76
CA ALA A 134 -33.77 -8.94 9.64
C ALA A 134 -34.87 -8.22 8.85
N ASP A 135 -36.05 -8.84 8.87
CA ASP A 135 -37.36 -8.34 8.45
C ASP A 135 -37.71 -8.34 6.95
N ALA A 136 -38.49 -9.36 6.59
CA ALA A 136 -39.32 -9.41 5.42
C ALA A 136 -40.73 -8.93 5.79
N ALA A 137 -41.14 -7.76 5.30
CA ALA A 137 -42.54 -7.41 5.02
C ALA A 137 -42.59 -6.15 4.12
N ALA A 138 -43.23 -6.29 2.96
CA ALA A 138 -43.53 -5.21 1.99
C ALA A 138 -44.96 -4.63 2.25
N PRO A 139 -45.55 -3.75 1.41
CA PRO A 139 -45.02 -2.85 0.38
C PRO A 139 -45.56 -1.38 0.44
N SER A 140 -44.87 -0.50 -0.29
CA SER A 140 -45.32 0.66 -1.09
C SER A 140 -46.55 1.49 -0.71
N ALA A 141 -46.33 2.79 -0.47
CA ALA A 141 -47.26 3.84 -0.86
C ALA A 141 -46.49 5.06 -1.42
N VAL A 142 -46.94 5.49 -2.59
CA VAL A 142 -46.43 6.56 -3.44
C VAL A 142 -47.04 7.92 -3.07
N SER A 143 -46.31 8.99 -3.37
CA SER A 143 -46.76 10.30 -3.90
C SER A 143 -46.22 11.53 -3.14
N SER A 144 -45.40 12.33 -3.84
CA SER A 144 -45.17 13.77 -3.62
C SER A 144 -46.37 14.59 -4.19
N PRO A 145 -46.44 15.96 -4.23
CA PRO A 145 -45.47 17.01 -3.85
C PRO A 145 -46.08 18.37 -3.31
N ILE A 146 -45.23 19.41 -3.18
CA ILE A 146 -45.47 20.90 -3.27
C ILE A 146 -45.77 21.77 -2.01
N ALA A 147 -44.79 22.65 -1.72
CA ALA A 147 -44.73 24.07 -1.28
C ALA A 147 -45.55 24.63 -0.10
N HIS A 148 -44.87 25.35 0.82
CA HIS A 148 -45.01 26.82 1.03
C HIS A 148 -43.87 27.42 1.89
N GLN A 149 -43.57 28.67 1.58
CA GLN A 149 -42.48 29.57 1.95
C GLN A 149 -42.67 30.20 3.35
N ALA A 150 -41.59 30.49 4.09
CA ALA A 150 -41.51 31.63 5.01
C ALA A 150 -40.06 31.99 5.44
N THR A 151 -39.71 33.23 5.13
CA THR A 151 -38.58 34.09 5.53
C THR A 151 -38.26 34.10 7.03
N HIS A 152 -36.97 34.16 7.42
CA HIS A 152 -36.40 35.14 8.39
C HIS A 152 -34.90 34.87 8.65
N ALA A 153 -34.03 35.86 8.36
CA ALA A 153 -32.69 35.99 8.96
C ALA A 153 -32.82 36.84 10.23
N PRO A 154 -31.95 36.68 11.25
CA PRO A 154 -30.71 37.47 11.26
C PRO A 154 -29.49 36.81 11.92
N ALA A 155 -28.29 37.29 11.56
CA ALA A 155 -27.06 37.19 12.37
C ALA A 155 -27.09 38.24 13.51
N PRO A 156 -26.31 38.10 14.60
CA PRO A 156 -24.92 38.55 14.55
C PRO A 156 -23.90 37.76 15.41
N ASP A 157 -22.63 38.01 15.11
CA ASP A 157 -21.38 37.72 15.83
C ASP A 157 -21.41 38.20 17.31
N PRO A 158 -20.60 37.59 18.20
CA PRO A 158 -19.34 38.28 18.55
C PRO A 158 -18.11 37.37 18.85
N ALA A 159 -16.93 37.82 18.39
CA ALA A 159 -15.63 37.61 19.04
C ALA A 159 -15.50 38.50 20.30
N PRO A 160 -14.55 38.28 21.26
CA PRO A 160 -13.15 38.69 21.02
C PRO A 160 -12.03 37.96 21.82
N ASP A 161 -10.80 38.29 21.37
CA ASP A 161 -9.53 38.52 22.07
C ASP A 161 -8.76 37.45 22.88
N ARG A 162 -7.87 36.77 22.12
CA ARG A 162 -6.42 36.64 22.34
C ARG A 162 -5.82 37.36 23.58
N LEU A 163 -5.26 36.59 24.51
CA LEU A 163 -4.22 37.07 25.42
C LEU A 163 -2.94 36.27 25.23
N LEU A 164 -1.97 36.94 24.61
CA LEU A 164 -0.55 36.64 24.72
C LEU A 164 -0.16 36.69 26.19
N TYR A 165 0.50 35.64 26.68
CA TYR A 165 1.29 35.73 27.90
C TYR A 165 2.77 35.61 27.54
N THR A 166 3.37 36.77 27.30
CA THR A 166 4.79 37.02 27.58
C THR A 166 4.94 37.30 29.06
N SER A 167 5.98 36.75 29.68
CA SER A 167 6.45 37.21 30.98
C SER A 167 7.97 37.03 31.12
N PRO A 168 8.59 37.81 32.04
CA PRO A 168 9.75 38.64 31.70
C PRO A 168 11.10 38.14 32.25
N SER A 169 12.18 38.73 31.72
CA SER A 169 13.52 38.70 32.30
C SER A 169 13.59 39.30 33.70
N PRO A 170 14.56 38.84 34.51
CA PRO A 170 15.33 39.76 35.34
C PRO A 170 16.85 39.71 35.10
N ARG A 171 17.45 40.79 35.57
CA ARG A 171 18.74 41.44 35.36
C ARG A 171 19.96 40.80 36.09
N ASP A 172 21.13 41.03 35.50
CA ASP A 172 22.41 41.49 36.13
C ASP A 172 23.39 40.49 36.77
N GLN A 173 24.67 40.89 36.73
CA GLN A 173 25.94 40.30 37.21
C GLN A 173 26.62 39.32 36.24
N ALA A 174 27.90 39.46 35.86
CA ALA A 174 28.96 40.44 36.15
C ALA A 174 30.03 40.33 35.04
#